data_AF-K9UMT6-F1
#
_entry.id   AF-K9UMT6-F1
#
_cell.length_a   1.000
_cell.length_b   1.000
_cell.length_c   1.000
_cell.angle_alpha   90.00
_cell.angle_beta   90.00
_cell.angle_gamma   90.00
#
_symmetry.space_group_name_H-M   'P 1'
#
loop_
_entity.id
_entity.type
_entity.pdbx_description
1 polymer ?
#
loop_
_entity_poly.entity_id
_entity_poly.type
_entity_poly.pdbx_seq_one_letter_code
_entity_poly.pdbx_strand_id
1 'polypeptide(L)'
;MLLKSQDVSYCQLVRQFGTTSEIVSGVSYQGNLFVRGNIYPVHQRQLAIAEMRRSYLDPEPAVACLLVEDGDVATIWYEDRYVLKIVKDAWDIVKYLNLSQLVNEMRSPQGVTIENRAQSFRLPYLRCFIGREAVDWMSARLSLDRQQAVMLGQRLIDDNWVKNLSDRQPFLDADLFYQFCMDK
;
A
#
# COMPACT_ATOMS: atom_id res chain seq x y z
N MET A 1 -25.47 12.59 -4.00
CA MET A 1 -25.66 13.85 -3.24
C MET A 1 -24.56 14.85 -3.63
N LEU A 2 -24.83 16.17 -3.70
CA LEU A 2 -23.83 17.19 -4.07
C LEU A 2 -23.15 17.78 -2.82
N LEU A 3 -21.83 17.83 -2.83
CA LEU A 3 -20.96 18.30 -1.74
C LEU A 3 -19.82 19.18 -2.29
N LYS A 4 -19.20 19.99 -1.43
CA LYS A 4 -17.93 20.68 -1.70
C LYS A 4 -16.76 19.88 -1.13
N SER A 5 -15.54 20.13 -1.63
CA SER A 5 -14.33 19.44 -1.17
C SER A 5 -14.10 19.53 0.34
N GLN A 6 -14.48 20.64 0.97
CA GLN A 6 -14.41 20.83 2.42
C GLN A 6 -15.37 19.94 3.23
N ASP A 7 -16.42 19.39 2.61
CA ASP A 7 -17.44 18.58 3.30
C ASP A 7 -17.02 17.10 3.41
N VAL A 8 -15.90 16.72 2.78
CA VAL A 8 -15.40 15.35 2.75
C VAL A 8 -13.96 15.28 3.23
N SER A 9 -13.55 14.11 3.74
CA SER A 9 -12.14 13.85 4.07
C SER A 9 -11.50 12.97 3.00
N TYR A 10 -10.56 13.54 2.24
CA TYR A 10 -9.77 12.77 1.28
C TYR A 10 -8.86 11.77 1.99
N CYS A 11 -8.75 10.57 1.44
CA CYS A 11 -7.94 9.48 2.01
C CYS A 11 -7.47 8.50 0.93
N GLN A 12 -6.54 7.64 1.31
CA GLN A 12 -6.15 6.49 0.50
C GLN A 12 -6.92 5.26 1.02
N LEU A 13 -7.39 4.44 0.09
CA LEU A 13 -8.12 3.22 0.38
C LEU A 13 -7.38 2.04 -0.25
N VAL A 14 -7.49 0.86 0.37
CA VAL A 14 -7.07 -0.40 -0.27
C VAL A 14 -8.31 -1.11 -0.78
N ARG A 15 -8.35 -1.38 -2.08
CA ARG A 15 -9.39 -2.16 -2.73
C ARG A 15 -8.88 -3.57 -3.00
N GLN A 16 -9.63 -4.58 -2.57
CA GLN A 16 -9.24 -5.98 -2.72
C GLN A 16 -10.00 -6.64 -3.86
N PHE A 17 -9.29 -7.40 -4.69
CA PHE A 17 -9.86 -8.25 -5.74
C PHE A 17 -9.33 -9.66 -5.61
N GLY A 18 -10.03 -10.50 -4.84
CA GLY A 18 -9.57 -11.85 -4.54
C GLY A 18 -8.21 -11.82 -3.81
N THR A 19 -7.12 -12.21 -4.49
CA THR A 19 -5.76 -12.23 -3.94
C THR A 19 -4.93 -10.99 -4.24
N THR A 20 -5.43 -10.06 -5.07
CA THR A 20 -4.73 -8.82 -5.40
C THR A 20 -5.31 -7.64 -4.63
N SER A 21 -4.50 -6.61 -4.45
CA SER A 21 -4.91 -5.37 -3.77
C SER A 21 -4.34 -4.17 -4.52
N GLU A 22 -5.12 -3.10 -4.61
CA GLU A 22 -4.70 -1.82 -5.18
C GLU A 22 -4.96 -0.68 -4.20
N ILE A 23 -4.10 0.35 -4.27
CA ILE A 23 -4.31 1.60 -3.54
C ILE A 23 -5.09 2.54 -4.45
N VAL A 24 -6.23 3.04 -3.97
CA VAL A 24 -7.11 3.94 -4.73
C VAL A 24 -7.38 5.23 -3.96
N SER A 25 -7.61 6.30 -4.72
CA SER A 25 -8.07 7.57 -4.15
C SER A 25 -9.48 7.41 -3.62
N GLY A 26 -9.71 7.83 -2.37
CA GLY A 26 -11.01 7.78 -1.75
C GLY A 26 -11.39 9.04 -0.99
N VAL A 27 -12.67 9.14 -0.67
CA VAL A 27 -13.21 10.11 0.27
C VAL A 27 -13.99 9.39 1.36
N SER A 28 -13.92 9.94 2.57
CA SER A 28 -14.73 9.52 3.70
C SER A 28 -15.78 10.58 3.99
N TYR A 29 -17.04 10.16 4.08
CA TYR A 29 -18.18 11.03 4.36
C TYR A 29 -19.19 10.30 5.24
N GLN A 30 -19.55 10.90 6.38
CA GLN A 30 -20.48 10.32 7.38
C GLN A 30 -20.14 8.87 7.80
N GLY A 31 -18.85 8.52 7.85
CA GLY A 31 -18.38 7.18 8.23
C GLY A 31 -18.30 6.18 7.08
N ASN A 32 -18.87 6.49 5.91
CA ASN A 32 -18.77 5.65 4.72
C ASN A 32 -17.56 6.01 3.86
N LEU A 33 -17.10 5.06 3.05
CA LEU A 33 -15.93 5.20 2.17
C LEU A 33 -16.38 5.13 0.72
N PHE A 34 -15.86 6.05 -0.07
CA PHE A 34 -16.19 6.17 -1.48
C PHE A 34 -14.91 6.20 -2.31
N VAL A 35 -14.89 5.47 -3.41
CA VAL A 35 -13.80 5.40 -4.37
C VAL A 35 -14.04 6.40 -5.50
N ARG A 36 -12.96 7.00 -5.99
CA ARG A 36 -13.01 7.95 -7.11
C ARG A 36 -13.58 7.27 -8.37
N GLY A 37 -14.56 7.92 -8.99
CA GLY A 37 -15.09 7.57 -10.30
C GLY A 37 -14.83 8.66 -11.33
N ASN A 38 -15.84 8.93 -12.16
CA ASN A 38 -15.75 9.88 -13.27
C ASN A 38 -15.58 11.32 -12.79
N ILE A 39 -14.82 12.10 -13.56
CA ILE A 39 -14.54 13.52 -13.30
C ILE A 39 -15.11 14.35 -14.44
N TYR A 40 -15.77 15.45 -14.09
CA TYR A 40 -16.38 16.38 -15.02
C TYR A 40 -15.94 17.80 -14.70
N PRO A 41 -15.82 18.69 -15.69
CA PRO A 41 -15.76 20.12 -15.42
C PRO A 41 -17.03 20.59 -14.70
N VAL A 42 -16.93 21.52 -13.75
CA VAL A 42 -18.10 22.04 -12.99
C VAL A 42 -19.17 22.64 -13.90
N HIS A 43 -18.78 23.23 -15.04
CA HIS A 43 -19.75 23.74 -16.03
C HIS A 43 -20.61 22.61 -16.67
N GLN A 44 -20.15 21.35 -16.61
CA GLN A 44 -20.88 20.15 -17.05
C GLN A 44 -21.60 19.45 -15.90
N ARG A 45 -21.80 20.10 -14.74
CA ARG A 45 -22.43 19.50 -13.55
C ARG A 45 -23.74 18.75 -13.82
N GLN A 46 -24.59 19.26 -14.70
CA GLN A 46 -25.86 18.58 -15.01
C GLN A 46 -25.66 17.22 -15.68
N LEU A 47 -24.62 17.07 -16.50
CA LEU A 47 -24.22 15.80 -17.10
C LEU A 47 -23.75 14.82 -16.02
N ALA A 48 -22.92 15.28 -15.08
CA ALA A 48 -22.46 14.46 -13.96
C ALA A 48 -23.63 13.97 -13.08
N ILE A 49 -24.61 14.85 -12.80
CA ILE A 49 -25.81 14.49 -12.04
C ILE A 49 -26.65 13.45 -12.81
N ALA A 50 -26.80 13.60 -14.12
CA ALA A 50 -27.54 12.65 -14.95
C ALA A 50 -26.87 11.27 -14.95
N GLU A 51 -25.54 11.22 -15.09
CA GLU A 51 -24.76 9.97 -15.05
C GLU A 51 -24.87 9.28 -13.69
N MET A 52 -24.73 10.05 -12.60
CA MET A 52 -24.88 9.58 -11.23
C MET A 52 -26.26 8.95 -11.01
N ARG A 53 -27.33 9.56 -11.55
CA ARG A 53 -28.70 9.01 -11.47
C ARG A 53 -28.86 7.74 -12.29
N ARG A 54 -28.24 7.66 -13.48
CA ARG A 54 -28.31 6.50 -14.35
C ARG A 54 -27.64 5.28 -13.73
N SER A 55 -26.48 5.47 -13.10
CA SER A 55 -25.77 4.40 -12.37
C SER A 55 -26.58 3.82 -11.20
N TYR A 56 -27.56 4.55 -10.68
CA TYR A 56 -28.45 4.11 -9.59
C TYR A 56 -29.62 3.26 -10.09
N LEU A 57 -29.87 3.22 -11.40
CA LEU A 57 -30.96 2.49 -12.04
C LEU A 57 -30.53 1.12 -12.58
N ASP A 58 -29.24 0.76 -12.47
CA ASP A 58 -28.76 -0.58 -12.79
C ASP A 58 -29.21 -1.60 -11.73
N PRO A 59 -29.47 -2.87 -12.09
CA PRO A 59 -29.99 -3.91 -11.20
C PRO A 59 -28.99 -4.43 -10.15
N GLU A 60 -27.75 -3.97 -10.18
CA GLU A 60 -26.78 -4.20 -9.10
C GLU A 60 -27.10 -3.33 -7.87
N PRO A 61 -26.73 -3.72 -6.63
CA PRO A 61 -27.14 -3.00 -5.44
C PRO A 61 -26.76 -1.52 -5.56
N ALA A 62 -27.78 -0.65 -5.54
CA ALA A 62 -27.65 0.78 -5.70
C ALA A 62 -26.55 1.33 -4.79
N VAL A 63 -25.40 1.61 -5.38
CA VAL A 63 -24.22 2.07 -4.68
C VAL A 63 -24.44 3.54 -4.33
N ALA A 64 -24.34 3.92 -3.05
CA ALA A 64 -24.44 5.32 -2.67
C ALA A 64 -23.37 6.13 -3.40
N CYS A 65 -23.74 7.29 -3.93
CA CYS A 65 -22.81 8.12 -4.71
C CYS A 65 -22.83 9.58 -4.28
N LEU A 66 -21.64 10.18 -4.29
CA LEU A 66 -21.39 11.57 -3.98
C LEU A 66 -20.91 12.28 -5.25
N LEU A 67 -21.34 13.51 -5.44
CA LEU A 67 -20.76 14.44 -6.39
C LEU A 67 -20.02 15.49 -5.57
N VAL A 68 -18.70 15.50 -5.61
CA VAL A 68 -17.86 16.44 -4.86
C VAL A 68 -17.27 17.45 -5.82
N GLU A 69 -17.57 18.73 -5.62
CA GLU A 69 -16.97 19.83 -6.37
C GLU A 69 -15.72 20.35 -5.63
N ASP A 70 -14.61 20.41 -6.35
CA ASP A 70 -13.33 20.91 -5.88
C ASP A 70 -12.75 21.87 -6.94
N GLY A 71 -12.80 23.17 -6.69
CA GLY A 71 -12.44 24.17 -7.70
C GLY A 71 -13.33 24.11 -8.95
N ASP A 72 -12.72 23.85 -10.11
CA ASP A 72 -13.38 23.77 -11.42
C ASP A 72 -13.74 22.34 -11.84
N VAL A 73 -13.52 21.34 -10.97
CA VAL A 73 -13.85 19.94 -11.21
C VAL A 73 -14.95 19.42 -10.27
N ALA A 74 -15.78 18.53 -10.81
CA ALA A 74 -16.83 17.80 -10.11
C ALA A 74 -16.57 16.30 -10.29
N THR A 75 -16.32 15.59 -9.20
CA THR A 75 -15.99 14.15 -9.22
C THR A 75 -17.14 13.33 -8.65
N ILE A 76 -17.55 12.28 -9.35
CA ILE A 76 -18.46 11.26 -8.84
C ILE A 76 -17.65 10.27 -8.01
N TRP A 77 -18.09 10.01 -6.79
CA TRP A 77 -17.51 9.01 -5.90
C TRP A 77 -18.54 7.94 -5.59
N TYR A 78 -18.14 6.67 -5.68
CA TYR A 78 -19.01 5.53 -5.49
C TYR A 78 -18.66 4.83 -4.18
N GLU A 79 -19.65 4.54 -3.36
CA GLU A 79 -19.46 3.74 -2.16
C GLU A 79 -18.88 2.38 -2.57
N ASP A 80 -17.87 1.92 -1.84
CA ASP A 80 -17.38 0.57 -2.05
C ASP A 80 -17.35 -0.12 -0.69
N ARG A 81 -17.99 -1.28 -0.59
CA ARG A 81 -18.04 -2.06 0.65
C ARG A 81 -16.85 -3.01 0.78
N TYR A 82 -16.06 -3.16 -0.29
CA TYR A 82 -14.87 -4.00 -0.36
C TYR A 82 -13.57 -3.18 -0.24
N VAL A 83 -13.67 -1.88 0.07
CA VAL A 83 -12.51 -1.05 0.38
C VAL A 83 -12.32 -0.90 1.87
N LEU A 84 -11.06 -0.94 2.28
CA LEU A 84 -10.64 -0.61 3.64
C LEU A 84 -9.98 0.77 3.61
N LYS A 85 -10.37 1.65 4.55
CA LYS A 85 -9.64 2.90 4.77
C LYS A 85 -8.24 2.54 5.22
N ILE A 86 -7.22 3.13 4.61
CA ILE A 86 -5.88 3.09 5.20
C ILE A 86 -5.96 3.93 6.47
N VAL A 87 -6.19 3.27 7.60
CA VAL A 87 -6.09 3.90 8.90
C VAL A 87 -4.61 4.18 9.13
N LYS A 88 -4.31 5.32 9.76
CA LYS A 88 -2.95 5.89 9.92
C LYS A 88 -2.01 5.05 10.81
N ASP A 89 -2.17 3.74 10.87
CA ASP A 89 -1.18 2.86 11.46
C ASP A 89 -0.38 2.20 10.35
N ALA A 90 0.94 2.42 10.41
CA ALA A 90 1.98 1.85 9.54
C ALA A 90 1.78 0.36 9.21
N TRP A 91 1.12 -0.39 10.12
CA TRP A 91 0.85 -1.80 9.98
C TRP A 91 -0.13 -2.13 8.86
N ASP A 92 -1.15 -1.31 8.63
CA ASP A 92 -2.15 -1.60 7.60
C ASP A 92 -1.54 -1.58 6.20
N ILE A 93 -0.66 -0.61 5.91
CA ILE A 93 0.02 -0.50 4.61
C ILE A 93 0.89 -1.75 4.37
N VAL A 94 1.70 -2.11 5.36
CA VAL A 94 2.65 -3.23 5.28
C VAL A 94 1.96 -4.58 5.16
N LYS A 95 0.83 -4.76 5.85
CA LYS A 95 0.07 -6.01 5.90
C LYS A 95 -0.47 -6.44 4.53
N TYR A 96 -0.82 -5.49 3.67
CA TYR A 96 -1.42 -5.79 2.37
C TYR A 96 -0.41 -5.90 1.21
N LEU A 97 0.88 -5.68 1.46
CA LEU A 97 1.90 -5.83 0.42
C LEU A 97 2.06 -7.29 -0.01
N ASN A 98 2.25 -7.50 -1.31
CA ASN A 98 2.54 -8.81 -1.87
C ASN A 98 4.02 -9.16 -1.63
N LEU A 99 4.28 -10.02 -0.64
CA LEU A 99 5.66 -10.36 -0.25
C LEU A 99 6.42 -11.15 -1.31
N SER A 100 5.75 -12.01 -2.09
CA SER A 100 6.44 -12.81 -3.11
C SER A 100 6.94 -11.92 -4.25
N GLN A 101 6.12 -10.96 -4.69
CA GLN A 101 6.54 -9.95 -5.64
C GLN A 101 7.67 -9.08 -5.07
N LEU A 102 7.52 -8.59 -3.84
CA LEU A 102 8.53 -7.78 -3.18
C LEU A 102 9.88 -8.51 -3.11
N VAL A 103 9.90 -9.78 -2.70
CA VAL A 103 11.13 -10.57 -2.60
C VAL A 103 11.79 -10.77 -3.97
N ASN A 104 11.01 -10.96 -5.03
CA ASN A 104 11.55 -11.02 -6.39
C ASN A 104 12.21 -9.69 -6.79
N GLU A 105 11.59 -8.56 -6.46
CA GLU A 105 12.16 -7.23 -6.73
C GLU A 105 13.42 -6.97 -5.89
N MET A 106 13.41 -7.32 -4.60
CA MET A 106 14.56 -7.20 -3.70
C MET A 106 15.76 -8.02 -4.18
N ARG A 107 15.53 -9.15 -4.86
CA ARG A 107 16.60 -10.02 -5.40
C ARG A 107 17.02 -9.66 -6.82
N SER A 108 16.36 -8.68 -7.44
CA SER A 108 16.74 -8.20 -8.77
C SER A 108 18.09 -7.47 -8.74
N PRO A 109 18.75 -7.24 -9.88
CA PRO A 109 19.99 -6.44 -9.93
C PRO A 109 19.84 -5.00 -9.42
N GLN A 110 18.62 -4.47 -9.35
CA GLN A 110 18.29 -3.14 -8.82
C GLN A 110 17.74 -3.23 -7.38
N GLY A 111 17.78 -4.43 -6.80
CA GLY A 111 17.29 -4.76 -5.47
C GLY A 111 18.28 -4.41 -4.36
N VAL A 112 18.21 -5.14 -3.26
CA VAL A 112 19.17 -5.02 -2.17
C VAL A 112 20.51 -5.66 -2.56
N THR A 113 21.61 -5.16 -1.99
CA THR A 113 22.95 -5.70 -2.26
C THR A 113 23.16 -7.05 -1.56
N ILE A 114 23.15 -8.13 -2.34
CA ILE A 114 23.33 -9.51 -1.87
C ILE A 114 24.78 -9.96 -2.10
N GLU A 115 25.52 -10.20 -1.02
CA GLU A 115 26.96 -10.53 -1.08
C GLU A 115 27.37 -11.52 0.02
N ASN A 116 28.55 -12.13 -0.14
CA ASN A 116 29.18 -12.90 0.93
C ASN A 116 29.92 -11.95 1.87
N ARG A 117 29.61 -11.99 3.16
CA ARG A 117 30.20 -11.08 4.17
C ARG A 117 30.77 -11.88 5.34
N ALA A 118 31.94 -11.49 5.81
CA ALA A 118 32.59 -12.08 6.97
C ALA A 118 32.50 -11.15 8.18
N GLN A 119 32.18 -11.69 9.34
CA GLN A 119 32.40 -11.04 10.63
C GLN A 119 33.69 -11.59 11.24
N SER A 120 34.45 -10.73 11.94
CA SER A 120 35.73 -11.11 12.53
C SER A 120 35.61 -12.41 13.34
N PHE A 121 36.52 -13.34 13.09
CA PHE A 121 36.60 -14.65 13.76
C PHE A 121 35.39 -15.60 13.56
N ARG A 122 34.54 -15.37 12.54
CA ARG A 122 33.44 -16.27 12.15
C ARG A 122 33.56 -16.73 10.70
N LEU A 123 32.95 -17.88 10.39
CA LEU A 123 32.74 -18.30 9.00
C LEU A 123 31.92 -17.24 8.26
N PRO A 124 32.19 -17.00 6.97
CA PRO A 124 31.46 -16.00 6.20
C PRO A 124 29.98 -16.38 6.04
N TYR A 125 29.12 -15.38 6.18
CA TYR A 125 27.72 -15.47 5.80
C TYR A 125 27.61 -15.35 4.28
N LEU A 126 27.05 -16.37 3.64
CA LEU A 126 26.89 -16.40 2.18
C LEU A 126 25.61 -15.68 1.76
N ARG A 127 25.64 -14.99 0.62
CA ARG A 127 24.46 -14.40 -0.04
C ARG A 127 23.54 -13.66 0.93
N CYS A 128 24.12 -12.78 1.74
CA CYS A 128 23.40 -12.00 2.74
C CYS A 128 23.17 -10.57 2.26
N PHE A 129 22.26 -9.86 2.91
CA PHE A 129 22.05 -8.42 2.75
C PHE A 129 22.01 -7.75 4.14
N ILE A 130 22.17 -6.43 4.18
CA ILE A 130 22.20 -5.65 5.42
C ILE A 130 20.82 -5.07 5.73
N GLY A 131 20.39 -5.12 7.00
CA GLY A 131 19.09 -4.62 7.45
C GLY A 131 18.86 -3.15 7.10
N ARG A 132 19.80 -2.27 7.45
CA ARG A 132 19.74 -0.84 7.12
C ARG A 132 19.59 -0.58 5.62
N GLU A 133 20.37 -1.27 4.79
CA GLU A 133 20.30 -1.14 3.32
C GLU A 133 18.95 -1.61 2.78
N ALA A 134 18.39 -2.69 3.34
CA ALA A 134 17.05 -3.15 2.97
C ALA A 134 15.96 -2.16 3.39
N VAL A 135 16.10 -1.51 4.55
CA VAL A 135 15.19 -0.44 4.98
C VAL A 135 15.27 0.75 4.02
N ASP A 136 16.48 1.18 3.65
CA ASP A 136 16.69 2.27 2.69
C ASP A 136 16.03 1.94 1.35
N TRP A 137 16.27 0.73 0.85
CA TRP A 137 15.71 0.25 -0.41
C TRP A 137 14.17 0.16 -0.36
N MET A 138 13.58 -0.45 0.67
CA MET A 138 12.12 -0.57 0.80
C MET A 138 11.46 0.80 0.95
N SER A 139 12.06 1.69 1.73
CA SER A 139 11.57 3.06 1.93
C SER A 139 11.54 3.81 0.60
N ALA A 140 12.63 3.74 -0.18
CA ALA A 140 12.71 4.40 -1.48
C ALA A 140 11.78 3.76 -2.53
N ARG A 141 11.69 2.43 -2.56
CA ARG A 141 10.91 1.68 -3.56
C ARG A 141 9.41 1.81 -3.35
N LEU A 142 8.95 1.79 -2.10
CA LEU A 142 7.54 1.71 -1.73
C LEU A 142 7.01 2.99 -1.07
N SER A 143 7.84 4.05 -1.00
CA SER A 143 7.52 5.32 -0.32
C SER A 143 7.11 5.13 1.15
N LEU A 144 7.74 4.16 1.82
CA LEU A 144 7.51 3.88 3.24
C LEU A 144 8.41 4.76 4.11
N ASP A 145 7.93 5.11 5.30
CA ASP A 145 8.82 5.58 6.35
C ASP A 145 9.67 4.42 6.90
N ARG A 146 10.73 4.75 7.66
CA ARG A 146 11.64 3.71 8.17
C ARG A 146 10.95 2.74 9.12
N GLN A 147 9.97 3.21 9.90
CA GLN A 147 9.25 2.34 10.84
C GLN A 147 8.38 1.34 10.07
N GLN A 148 7.68 1.79 9.03
CA GLN A 148 6.93 0.95 8.10
C GLN A 148 7.84 -0.06 7.40
N ALA A 149 9.00 0.35 6.92
CA ALA A 149 9.97 -0.54 6.29
C ALA A 149 10.53 -1.60 7.27
N VAL A 150 10.76 -1.23 8.54
CA VAL A 150 11.13 -2.19 9.60
C VAL A 150 10.01 -3.19 9.86
N MET A 151 8.76 -2.73 9.94
CA MET A 151 7.59 -3.60 10.09
C MET A 151 7.44 -4.57 8.90
N LEU A 152 7.73 -4.10 7.69
CA LEU A 152 7.73 -4.95 6.49
C LEU A 152 8.87 -5.97 6.53
N GLY A 153 10.06 -5.57 6.95
CA GLY A 153 11.18 -6.49 7.19
C GLY A 153 10.84 -7.55 8.24
N GLN A 154 10.14 -7.17 9.32
CA GLN A 154 9.67 -8.11 10.33
C GLN A 154 8.67 -9.11 9.73
N ARG A 155 7.70 -8.62 8.96
CA ARG A 155 6.74 -9.49 8.27
C ARG A 155 7.41 -10.48 7.31
N LEU A 156 8.47 -10.07 6.60
CA LEU A 156 9.27 -10.96 5.76
C LEU A 156 9.94 -12.09 6.57
N ILE A 157 10.33 -11.83 7.82
CA ILE A 157 10.85 -12.87 8.73
C ILE A 157 9.72 -13.78 9.21
N ASP A 158 8.61 -13.20 9.69
CA ASP A 158 7.48 -13.95 10.25
C ASP A 158 6.86 -14.91 9.21
N ASP A 159 6.76 -14.46 7.95
CA ASP A 159 6.25 -15.24 6.82
C ASP A 159 7.34 -16.14 6.17
N ASN A 160 8.52 -16.27 6.79
CA ASN A 160 9.64 -17.13 6.38
C ASN A 160 10.25 -16.82 5.00
N TRP A 161 10.12 -15.60 4.48
CA TRP A 161 10.82 -15.17 3.26
C TRP A 161 12.29 -14.84 3.51
N VAL A 162 12.59 -14.30 4.69
CA VAL A 162 13.91 -13.85 5.13
C VAL A 162 14.22 -14.45 6.50
N LYS A 163 15.50 -14.68 6.79
CA LYS A 163 15.97 -15.05 8.13
C LYS A 163 17.07 -14.11 8.60
N ASN A 164 17.03 -13.78 9.90
CA ASN A 164 18.11 -13.09 10.60
C ASN A 164 19.26 -14.07 10.89
N LEU A 165 20.49 -13.71 10.52
CA LEU A 165 21.68 -14.55 10.70
C LEU A 165 22.43 -14.29 12.02
N SER A 166 22.07 -13.24 12.74
CA SER A 166 22.82 -12.75 13.90
C SER A 166 22.43 -13.40 15.22
N ASP A 167 21.16 -13.75 15.48
CA ASP A 167 20.70 -14.32 16.78
C ASP A 167 19.16 -14.49 16.95
N ARG A 168 18.37 -14.65 15.87
CA ARG A 168 16.89 -14.67 15.96
C ARG A 168 16.25 -13.40 16.53
N GLN A 169 16.98 -12.28 16.57
CA GLN A 169 16.38 -10.98 16.84
C GLN A 169 15.32 -10.59 15.78
N PRO A 170 14.39 -9.69 16.13
CA PRO A 170 13.49 -9.07 15.16
C PRO A 170 14.27 -8.41 14.02
N PHE A 171 13.56 -8.07 12.95
CA PHE A 171 14.12 -7.24 11.90
C PHE A 171 14.44 -5.85 12.45
N LEU A 172 15.66 -5.40 12.23
CA LEU A 172 16.17 -4.12 12.71
C LEU A 172 16.81 -3.32 11.58
N ASP A 173 16.54 -2.02 11.61
CA ASP A 173 17.24 -1.00 10.82
C ASP A 173 18.66 -0.78 11.35
N ALA A 174 19.53 -1.75 11.10
CA ALA A 174 20.88 -1.80 11.63
C ALA A 174 21.81 -2.57 10.69
N ASP A 175 23.10 -2.55 10.99
CA ASP A 175 24.16 -3.30 10.28
C ASP A 175 24.17 -4.79 10.67
N LEU A 176 22.98 -5.41 10.64
CA LEU A 176 22.77 -6.85 10.85
C LEU A 176 22.58 -7.57 9.51
N PHE A 177 22.93 -8.85 9.47
CA PHE A 177 22.89 -9.65 8.25
C PHE A 177 21.64 -10.52 8.18
N TYR A 178 21.03 -10.53 7.00
CA TYR A 178 19.84 -11.30 6.67
C TYR A 178 20.06 -12.10 5.39
N GLN A 179 19.34 -13.20 5.24
CA GLN A 179 19.40 -14.05 4.04
C GLN A 179 17.98 -14.42 3.60
N PHE A 180 17.73 -14.46 2.30
CA PHE A 180 16.48 -15.01 1.78
C PHE A 180 16.44 -16.52 2.01
N CYS A 181 15.32 -17.04 2.52
CA CYS A 181 15.18 -18.46 2.86
C CYS A 181 15.28 -19.40 1.65
N MET A 182 15.08 -18.88 0.44
CA MET A 182 15.21 -19.61 -0.82
C MET A 182 16.65 -19.74 -1.34
N ASP A 183 17.61 -18.98 -0.79
CA ASP A 183 19.03 -19.03 -1.18
C ASP A 183 19.82 -20.11 -0.40
N LYS A 184 19.16 -21.21 -0.01
CA LYS A 184 19.79 -22.35 0.66
C LYS A 184 20.73 -23.13 -0.26
#